data_AF-A0A640NYX0-F1
#
_entry.id   AF-A0A640NYX0-F1
#
_cell.length_a   1.000
_cell.length_b   1.000
_cell.length_c   1.000
_cell.angle_alpha   90.00
_cell.angle_beta   90.00
_cell.angle_gamma   90.00
#
_symmetry.space_group_name_H-M   'P 1'
#
loop_
_entity.id
_entity.type
_entity.pdbx_description
1 polymer ?
#
loop_
_entity_poly.entity_id
_entity_poly.type
_entity_poly.pdbx_seq_one_letter_code
_entity_poly.pdbx_strand_id
1 'polypeptide(L)'
;MTLSLSIVLLPVLGLVSPVSAIEQSIPLSQSKGGTLYLEATLESNVKASFLLDTGSSLLTLNQATFDALTRNQQLLATRTSAARMANGKILKVSQYQLNSVRIGNTCEVGPVEVAVLPKGNNILGINTLLRVAPLTITSDSVILAGCE
;
A
#
# COMPACT_ATOMS: atom_id res chain seq x y z
N MET A 1 36.26 -62.49 6.35
CA MET A 1 35.21 -61.88 5.53
C MET A 1 34.80 -60.58 6.19
N THR A 2 35.36 -59.46 5.73
CA THR A 2 35.04 -58.11 6.21
C THR A 2 34.02 -57.49 5.25
N LEU A 3 32.80 -57.23 5.73
CA LEU A 3 31.76 -56.55 4.95
C LEU A 3 31.93 -55.03 5.12
N SER A 4 32.30 -54.31 4.06
CA SER A 4 32.30 -52.84 4.06
C SER A 4 30.87 -52.32 3.86
N LEU A 5 30.38 -51.52 4.80
CA LEU A 5 29.08 -50.87 4.72
C LEU A 5 29.24 -49.52 3.99
N SER A 6 28.92 -49.49 2.69
CA SER A 6 28.89 -48.25 1.91
C SER A 6 27.59 -47.50 2.19
N ILE A 7 27.66 -46.40 2.95
CA ILE A 7 26.53 -45.47 3.15
C ILE A 7 26.39 -44.65 1.87
N VAL A 8 25.33 -44.90 1.11
CA VAL A 8 24.96 -44.07 -0.05
C VAL A 8 24.20 -42.85 0.46
N LEU A 9 24.84 -41.68 0.40
CA LEU A 9 24.22 -40.39 0.71
C LEU A 9 23.36 -39.97 -0.49
N LEU A 10 22.05 -40.23 -0.46
CA LEU A 10 21.11 -39.68 -1.44
C LEU A 10 20.95 -38.16 -1.23
N PRO A 11 21.11 -37.33 -2.27
CA PRO A 11 20.79 -35.92 -2.16
C PRO A 11 19.26 -35.78 -2.16
N VAL A 12 18.70 -35.30 -1.04
CA VAL A 12 17.29 -34.86 -0.99
C VAL A 12 17.21 -33.57 -1.81
N LEU A 13 16.88 -33.70 -3.09
CA LEU A 13 16.57 -32.57 -3.96
C LEU A 13 15.22 -31.99 -3.51
N GLY A 14 15.26 -31.03 -2.58
CA GLY A 14 14.07 -30.31 -2.14
C GLY A 14 13.47 -29.55 -3.32
N LEU A 15 12.27 -29.94 -3.74
CA LEU A 15 11.44 -29.20 -4.68
C LEU A 15 11.05 -27.87 -4.02
N VAL A 16 11.79 -26.81 -4.31
CA VAL A 16 11.37 -25.44 -3.99
C VAL A 16 10.33 -25.03 -5.02
N SER A 17 9.05 -25.14 -4.66
CA SER A 17 7.97 -24.55 -5.46
C SER A 17 8.05 -23.02 -5.33
N PRO A 18 8.04 -22.26 -6.43
CA PRO A 18 7.83 -20.82 -6.34
C PRO A 18 6.43 -20.58 -5.74
N VAL A 19 6.37 -19.88 -4.61
CA VAL A 19 5.09 -19.34 -4.12
C VAL A 19 4.70 -18.23 -5.08
N SER A 20 3.72 -18.50 -5.94
CA SER A 20 3.10 -17.44 -6.74
C SER A 20 2.29 -16.54 -5.80
N ALA A 21 2.61 -15.26 -5.84
CA ALA A 21 1.81 -14.20 -5.23
C ALA A 21 0.36 -14.31 -5.72
N ILE A 22 -0.61 -14.32 -4.79
CA ILE A 22 -2.03 -14.40 -5.12
C ILE A 22 -2.46 -13.04 -5.66
N GLU A 23 -2.88 -13.00 -6.91
CA GLU A 23 -3.44 -11.79 -7.52
C GLU A 23 -4.79 -11.43 -6.87
N GLN A 24 -4.91 -10.17 -6.49
CA GLN A 24 -6.09 -9.58 -5.89
C GLN A 24 -6.61 -8.48 -6.81
N SER A 25 -7.80 -8.69 -7.36
CA SER A 25 -8.51 -7.70 -8.16
C SER A 25 -9.35 -6.81 -7.25
N ILE A 26 -8.91 -5.56 -7.06
CA ILE A 26 -9.60 -4.57 -6.24
C ILE A 26 -10.43 -3.66 -7.16
N PRO A 27 -11.76 -3.53 -6.93
CA PRO A 27 -12.60 -2.71 -7.79
C PRO A 27 -12.24 -1.23 -7.67
N LEU A 28 -12.25 -0.56 -8.82
CA LEU A 28 -12.11 0.89 -8.92
C LEU A 28 -13.47 1.54 -9.13
N SER A 29 -13.62 2.73 -8.57
CA SER A 29 -14.73 3.64 -8.89
C SER A 29 -14.19 4.83 -9.68
N GLN A 30 -14.91 5.23 -10.72
CA GLN A 30 -14.52 6.37 -11.54
C GLN A 30 -15.36 7.60 -11.17
N SER A 31 -14.70 8.73 -10.94
CA SER A 31 -15.39 10.00 -10.77
C SER A 31 -15.95 10.51 -12.10
N LYS A 32 -16.87 11.49 -12.05
CA LYS A 32 -17.37 12.17 -13.26
C LYS A 32 -16.25 12.83 -14.09
N GLY A 33 -15.13 13.17 -13.46
CA GLY A 33 -13.96 13.75 -14.11
C GLY A 33 -12.96 12.72 -14.65
N GLY A 34 -13.28 11.42 -14.61
CA GLY A 34 -12.46 10.34 -15.15
C GLY A 34 -11.36 9.81 -14.22
N THR A 35 -11.19 10.40 -13.03
CA THR A 35 -10.21 9.93 -12.03
C THR A 35 -10.66 8.66 -11.33
N LEU A 36 -9.72 7.79 -11.01
CA LEU A 36 -9.96 6.45 -10.44
C LEU A 36 -9.75 6.45 -8.93
N TYR A 37 -10.65 5.80 -8.20
CA TYR A 37 -10.63 5.69 -6.75
C TYR A 37 -10.77 4.24 -6.29
N LEU A 38 -10.18 3.93 -5.14
CA LEU A 38 -10.36 2.67 -4.45
C LEU A 38 -10.55 2.89 -2.96
N GLU A 39 -11.16 1.92 -2.29
CA GLU A 39 -11.31 1.95 -0.84
C GLU A 39 -10.10 1.30 -0.18
N ALA A 40 -9.64 1.90 0.92
CA ALA A 40 -8.64 1.30 1.79
C ALA A 40 -9.02 1.45 3.27
N THR A 41 -8.54 0.52 4.09
CA THR A 41 -8.66 0.59 5.55
C THR A 41 -7.30 0.97 6.13
N LEU A 42 -7.26 2.03 6.93
CA LEU A 42 -6.09 2.48 7.67
C LEU A 42 -6.16 1.96 9.10
N GLU A 43 -5.02 1.48 9.59
CA GLU A 43 -4.92 0.79 10.89
C GLU A 43 -6.04 -0.27 10.99
N SER A 44 -6.74 -0.34 12.13
CA SER A 44 -7.74 -1.40 12.33
C SER A 44 -9.13 -1.10 11.75
N ASN A 45 -9.49 0.17 11.52
CA ASN A 45 -10.91 0.51 11.33
C ASN A 45 -11.24 1.76 10.50
N VAL A 46 -10.27 2.58 10.09
CA VAL A 46 -10.59 3.81 9.36
C VAL A 46 -10.65 3.53 7.86
N LYS A 47 -11.88 3.34 7.37
CA LYS A 47 -12.14 3.19 5.94
C LYS A 47 -12.19 4.56 5.25
N ALA A 48 -11.51 4.67 4.12
CA ALA A 48 -11.54 5.88 3.30
C ALA A 48 -11.33 5.56 1.82
N SER A 49 -11.87 6.45 0.98
CA SER A 49 -11.65 6.43 -0.46
C SER A 49 -10.37 7.17 -0.82
N PHE A 50 -9.58 6.60 -1.72
CA PHE A 50 -8.29 7.11 -2.18
C PHE A 50 -8.27 7.28 -3.68
N LEU A 51 -7.85 8.45 -4.13
CA LEU A 51 -7.48 8.70 -5.53
C LEU A 51 -6.25 7.85 -5.85
N LEU A 52 -6.35 7.01 -6.88
CA LEU A 52 -5.22 6.29 -7.45
C LEU A 52 -4.40 7.28 -8.30
N ASP A 53 -3.20 7.63 -7.84
CA ASP A 53 -2.39 8.67 -8.49
C ASP A 53 -0.93 8.22 -8.64
N THR A 54 -0.59 7.78 -9.85
CA THR A 54 0.78 7.40 -10.20
C THR A 54 1.72 8.61 -10.36
N GLY A 55 1.18 9.83 -10.42
CA GLY A 55 1.93 11.09 -10.46
C GLY A 55 2.34 11.61 -9.07
N SER A 56 1.80 11.04 -7.99
CA SER A 56 2.13 11.37 -6.62
C SER A 56 3.02 10.30 -5.99
N SER A 57 4.06 10.69 -5.25
CA SER A 57 4.98 9.73 -4.61
C SER A 57 4.39 9.07 -3.37
N LEU A 58 3.91 9.88 -2.42
CA LEU A 58 3.52 9.42 -1.09
C LEU A 58 2.03 9.07 -1.03
N LEU A 59 1.68 8.20 -0.07
CA LEU A 59 0.31 8.14 0.41
C LEU A 59 0.02 9.45 1.15
N THR A 60 -1.11 10.07 0.84
CA THR A 60 -1.55 11.29 1.52
C THR A 60 -2.94 11.13 2.09
N LEU A 61 -3.12 11.67 3.30
CA LEU A 61 -4.41 11.79 3.96
C LEU A 61 -4.85 13.24 3.91
N ASN A 62 -6.12 13.48 3.62
CA ASN A 62 -6.71 14.77 3.91
C ASN A 62 -6.95 14.91 5.42
N GLN A 63 -7.22 16.14 5.86
CA GLN A 63 -7.42 16.43 7.28
C GLN A 63 -8.56 15.61 7.90
N ALA A 64 -9.68 15.44 7.20
CA ALA A 64 -10.83 14.71 7.75
C ALA A 64 -10.54 13.23 8.01
N THR A 65 -9.80 12.56 7.12
CA THR A 65 -9.36 11.18 7.30
C THR A 65 -8.32 11.06 8.40
N PHE A 66 -7.39 12.02 8.49
CA PHE A 66 -6.42 12.07 9.59
C PHE A 66 -7.10 12.27 10.94
N ASP A 67 -8.05 13.19 11.04
CA ASP A 67 -8.81 13.45 12.28
C ASP A 67 -9.60 12.20 12.72
N ALA A 68 -10.17 11.45 11.77
CA ALA A 68 -10.85 10.19 12.06
C ALA A 68 -9.87 9.13 12.57
N LEU A 69 -8.67 9.06 11.99
CA LEU A 69 -7.59 8.17 12.38
C LEU A 69 -7.04 8.46 13.78
N THR A 70 -6.94 9.73 14.14
CA THR A 70 -6.38 10.16 15.43
C THR A 70 -7.43 10.44 16.51
N ARG A 71 -8.69 10.07 16.28
CA ARG A 71 -9.78 10.35 17.25
C ARG A 71 -9.54 9.69 18.60
N ASN A 72 -9.03 8.46 18.60
CA ASN A 72 -8.87 7.63 19.79
C ASN A 72 -7.39 7.32 20.12
N GLN A 73 -6.45 7.79 19.30
CA GLN A 73 -5.02 7.57 19.47
C GLN A 73 -4.24 8.73 18.88
N GLN A 74 -3.11 9.10 19.50
CA GLN A 74 -2.23 10.12 18.94
C GLN A 74 -1.18 9.46 18.06
N LEU A 75 -0.96 10.03 16.87
CA LEU A 75 0.17 9.69 16.02
C LEU A 75 1.25 10.77 16.19
N LEU A 76 2.49 10.33 16.41
CA LEU A 76 3.64 11.23 16.46
C LEU A 76 4.16 11.48 15.05
N ALA A 77 4.38 12.75 14.71
CA ALA A 77 4.96 13.09 13.43
C ALA A 77 6.39 12.54 13.33
N THR A 78 6.67 11.81 12.25
CA THR A 78 8.00 11.26 11.98
C THR A 78 8.93 12.32 11.41
N ARG A 79 8.41 13.20 10.55
CA ARG A 79 9.14 14.32 9.94
C ARG A 79 8.20 15.34 9.31
N THR A 80 8.78 16.39 8.73
CA THR A 80 8.06 17.35 7.86
C THR A 80 8.69 17.35 6.47
N SER A 81 7.88 17.54 5.44
CA SER A 81 8.34 17.60 4.05
C SER A 81 7.69 18.75 3.28
N ALA A 82 8.34 19.16 2.19
CA ALA A 82 7.77 20.10 1.23
C ALA A 82 7.01 19.33 0.14
N ALA A 83 5.68 19.41 0.12
CA ALA A 83 4.84 18.87 -0.94
C ALA A 83 4.63 19.92 -2.03
N ARG A 84 4.97 19.58 -3.29
CA ARG A 84 4.66 20.40 -4.46
C ARG A 84 3.30 19.98 -5.01
N MET A 85 2.36 20.90 -5.02
CA MET A 85 1.00 20.69 -5.53
C MET A 85 0.96 20.82 -7.05
N ALA A 86 -0.09 20.28 -7.67
CA ALA A 86 -0.30 20.37 -9.12
C ALA A 86 -0.36 21.81 -9.67
N ASN A 87 -0.74 22.78 -8.84
CA ASN A 87 -0.71 24.21 -9.19
C ASN A 87 0.66 24.89 -8.96
N GLY A 88 1.70 24.11 -8.68
CA GLY A 88 3.06 24.58 -8.43
C GLY A 88 3.33 25.09 -7.01
N LYS A 89 2.29 25.28 -6.17
CA LYS A 89 2.46 25.73 -4.78
C LYS A 89 3.22 24.70 -3.97
N ILE A 90 4.12 25.15 -3.10
CA ILE A 90 4.81 24.31 -2.12
C ILE A 90 4.13 24.45 -0.76
N LEU A 91 3.80 23.32 -0.14
CA LEU A 91 3.23 23.23 1.20
C LEU A 91 4.19 22.49 2.13
N LYS A 92 4.37 22.98 3.35
CA LYS A 92 4.99 22.20 4.41
C LYS A 92 3.94 21.26 5.00
N VAL A 93 4.19 19.96 4.96
CA VAL A 93 3.28 18.91 5.43
C VAL A 93 3.97 18.05 6.48
N SER A 94 3.22 17.62 7.48
CA SER A 94 3.68 16.65 8.47
C SER A 94 3.51 15.24 7.91
N GLN A 95 4.45 14.37 8.25
CA GLN A 95 4.42 12.96 7.92
C GLN A 95 4.32 12.11 9.17
N TYR A 96 3.67 10.95 9.03
CA TYR A 96 3.40 9.99 10.08
C TYR A 96 3.65 8.59 9.56
N GLN A 97 3.88 7.64 10.48
CA GLN A 97 3.97 6.22 10.16
C GLN A 97 2.66 5.55 10.54
N LEU A 98 2.07 4.82 9.59
CA LEU A 98 0.99 3.87 9.85
C LEU A 98 1.56 2.45 9.93
N ASN A 99 0.95 1.61 10.76
CA ASN A 99 1.36 0.21 10.92
C ASN A 99 0.68 -0.70 9.90
N SER A 100 -0.56 -0.40 9.53
CA SER A 100 -1.32 -1.16 8.54
C SER A 100 -2.10 -0.23 7.60
N VAL A 101 -2.03 -0.57 6.32
CA VAL A 101 -2.86 -0.03 5.26
C VAL A 101 -3.31 -1.21 4.42
N ARG A 102 -4.62 -1.47 4.40
CA ARG A 102 -5.23 -2.52 3.59
C ARG A 102 -5.95 -1.93 2.40
N ILE A 103 -5.50 -2.24 1.20
CA ILE A 103 -6.17 -1.87 -0.04
C ILE A 103 -7.32 -2.85 -0.31
N GLY A 104 -8.50 -2.31 -0.59
CA GLY A 104 -9.73 -3.08 -0.68
C GLY A 104 -10.05 -3.77 0.64
N ASN A 105 -10.38 -5.07 0.56
CA ASN A 105 -10.69 -5.88 1.72
C ASN A 105 -9.60 -6.89 2.08
N THR A 106 -8.55 -7.03 1.26
CA THR A 106 -7.69 -8.23 1.31
C THR A 106 -6.20 -7.95 1.16
N CYS A 107 -5.80 -6.80 0.63
CA CYS A 107 -4.37 -6.55 0.30
C CYS A 107 -3.70 -5.71 1.38
N GLU A 108 -3.05 -6.34 2.35
CA GLU A 108 -2.19 -5.62 3.30
C GLU A 108 -0.90 -5.15 2.61
N VAL A 109 -0.56 -3.87 2.81
CA VAL A 109 0.66 -3.25 2.24
C VAL A 109 1.82 -3.22 3.25
N GLY A 110 1.53 -3.46 4.52
CA GLY A 110 2.47 -3.28 5.63
C GLY A 110 2.58 -1.81 6.09
N PRO A 111 3.61 -1.48 6.90
CA PRO A 111 3.76 -0.14 7.47
C PRO A 111 4.01 0.93 6.40
N VAL A 112 3.21 1.99 6.35
CA VAL A 112 3.29 3.05 5.32
C VAL A 112 3.55 4.43 5.92
N GLU A 113 4.49 5.17 5.34
CA GLU A 113 4.62 6.60 5.60
C GLU A 113 3.52 7.38 4.88
N VAL A 114 2.86 8.29 5.60
CA VAL A 114 1.73 9.08 5.11
C VAL A 114 1.98 10.56 5.35
N ALA A 115 1.64 11.41 4.38
CA ALA A 115 1.66 12.87 4.55
C ALA A 115 0.23 13.41 4.75
N VAL A 116 0.07 14.42 5.61
CA VAL A 116 -1.24 15.06 5.82
C VAL A 116 -1.36 16.34 5.03
N LEU A 117 -2.35 16.39 4.14
CA LEU A 117 -2.70 17.56 3.34
C LEU A 117 -3.90 18.29 3.95
N PRO A 118 -3.87 19.64 3.98
CA PRO A 118 -4.95 20.42 4.59
C PRO A 118 -6.27 20.36 3.80
N LYS A 119 -6.20 20.07 2.50
CA LYS A 119 -7.35 20.00 1.58
C LYS A 119 -7.06 19.01 0.46
N GLY A 120 -8.12 18.53 -0.18
CA GLY A 120 -8.05 17.62 -1.33
C GLY A 120 -8.53 16.21 -0.97
N ASN A 121 -8.30 15.30 -1.90
CA ASN A 121 -8.61 13.89 -1.72
C ASN A 121 -7.50 13.20 -0.93
N ASN A 122 -7.81 12.04 -0.35
CA ASN A 122 -6.76 11.11 0.00
C ASN A 122 -6.14 10.58 -1.29
N ILE A 123 -4.82 10.38 -1.29
CA ILE A 123 -4.09 9.96 -2.50
C ILE A 123 -3.30 8.69 -2.16
N LEU A 124 -3.44 7.68 -3.00
CA LEU A 124 -2.61 6.49 -2.99
C LEU A 124 -1.50 6.68 -4.02
N GLY A 125 -0.34 7.15 -3.56
CA GLY A 125 0.82 7.41 -4.40
C GLY A 125 1.60 6.16 -4.80
N ILE A 126 2.48 6.32 -5.79
CA ILE A 126 3.22 5.24 -6.43
C ILE A 126 4.13 4.47 -5.47
N ASN A 127 4.69 5.09 -4.42
CA ASN A 127 5.53 4.38 -3.45
C ASN A 127 4.76 3.29 -2.67
N THR A 128 3.47 3.50 -2.45
CA THR A 128 2.61 2.50 -1.80
C THR A 128 2.18 1.44 -2.79
N LEU A 129 1.83 1.83 -4.02
CA LEU A 129 1.44 0.90 -5.08
C LEU A 129 2.55 -0.08 -5.46
N LEU A 130 3.80 0.38 -5.50
CA LEU A 130 4.94 -0.47 -5.86
C LEU A 130 5.31 -1.51 -4.80
N ARG A 131 4.86 -1.34 -3.55
CA ARG A 131 5.10 -2.34 -2.50
C ARG A 131 4.27 -3.60 -2.66
N VAL A 132 3.12 -3.48 -3.32
CA VAL A 132 2.21 -4.59 -3.62
C VAL A 132 2.34 -5.05 -5.07
N ALA A 133 3.48 -4.74 -5.71
CA ALA A 133 3.77 -5.18 -7.06
C ALA A 133 3.87 -6.71 -7.16
N PRO A 134 3.60 -7.31 -8.34
CA PRO A 134 3.16 -6.69 -9.59
C PRO A 134 1.81 -5.97 -9.49
N LEU A 135 1.67 -4.90 -10.28
CA LEU A 135 0.53 -3.98 -10.31
C LEU A 135 0.03 -3.83 -11.75
N THR A 136 -1.27 -4.00 -11.96
CA THR A 136 -1.95 -3.66 -13.23
C THR A 136 -3.17 -2.77 -12.95
N ILE A 137 -3.32 -1.69 -13.70
CA ILE A 137 -4.47 -0.79 -13.60
C ILE A 137 -5.33 -0.97 -14.86
N THR A 138 -6.61 -1.30 -14.68
CA THR A 138 -7.63 -1.32 -15.74
C THR A 138 -8.63 -0.16 -15.51
N SER A 139 -9.65 -0.06 -16.36
CA SER A 139 -10.70 0.96 -16.20
C SER A 139 -11.58 0.76 -14.95
N ASP A 140 -11.65 -0.47 -14.46
CA ASP A 140 -12.62 -0.93 -13.45
C ASP A 140 -11.97 -1.66 -12.26
N SER A 141 -10.67 -1.96 -12.34
CA SER A 141 -9.96 -2.68 -11.29
C SER A 141 -8.48 -2.31 -11.21
N VAL A 142 -7.89 -2.57 -10.05
CA VAL A 142 -6.44 -2.65 -9.88
C VAL A 142 -6.09 -4.05 -9.40
N ILE A 143 -5.19 -4.71 -10.12
CA ILE A 143 -4.71 -6.05 -9.82
C ILE A 143 -3.38 -5.90 -9.08
N LEU A 144 -3.30 -6.47 -7.88
CA LEU A 144 -2.17 -6.41 -6.95
C LEU A 144 -1.76 -7.83 -6.59
N ALA A 145 -0.47 -8.13 -6.43
CA ALA A 145 -0.07 -9.49 -6.02
C ALA A 145 0.92 -9.52 -4.84
N GLY A 146 1.66 -8.44 -4.57
CA GLY A 146 2.65 -8.38 -3.48
C GLY A 146 2.07 -8.07 -2.10
N CYS A 147 0.85 -8.52 -1.81
CA CYS A 147 0.21 -8.25 -0.52
C CYS A 147 0.77 -9.18 0.57
N GLU A 148 0.91 -8.67 1.79
CA GLU A 148 1.41 -9.42 2.97
C GLU A 148 0.33 -10.30 3.65
#